data_AF-A0A9P5WAT0-F1
#
_entry.id   AF-A0A9P5WAT0-F1
#
_cell.length_a   1.000
_cell.length_b   1.000
_cell.length_c   1.000
_cell.angle_alpha   90.00
_cell.angle_beta   90.00
_cell.angle_gamma   90.00
#
_symmetry.space_group_name_H-M   'P 1'
#
loop_
_entity.id
_entity.type
_entity.pdbx_description
1 polymer ?
#
loop_
_entity_poly.entity_id
_entity_poly.type
_entity_poly.pdbx_seq_one_letter_code
_entity_poly.pdbx_strand_id
1 'polypeptide(L)'
;MMMELWNELEKDSKWSIKKCLSGPMGVGKSYIAWFLAAKAYAHGWPVLYIADAKVLNDSATSAEASTRLCERYLAINHDILTVEELRALVDSEDTSEPLVVSSASYILGSLLQQTHRKTLFIIDEHGALFPDKKLPASTRFPVLGPLDSFNSWLTSNAGARVVFTGTANGRFERTILRDGPHYITYIGPLSRVIFDKLFDAVITRFDPTVREYFEQIKDEVVRITNCVPRELVNLSKEIGTSQLTPKQVEDVMGEYQSQRDAFFYESVKGHYEGLGDVSKGDTRQALTNIFLPRKDAPRGAFDWKFEDFGIVYRHKVNSSLRYHPITPAARKALLRLYTTIPLPEAYRNNMTRNCLSPTEFEDALFQQFIRGSSIVLKTTDLAGNKPLDVCLNISGYELMQKPPRMLGAKGMGILIRGYEGYERFDFILGYTFIQVSISSFTRHNSGSADIDNAFEREDVDAKNQIEEYLDATYGGVHKANMIKTARAKGQYTKKFEVTKDGEPIDFKIVYMHGRNDKSNSPNHTTKVNEYPEIRHICYDEIKSKMFGLDLS
;
A
#
# COMPACT_ATOMS: atom_id res chain seq x y z
N MET A 1 11.04 11.20 -6.69
CA MET A 1 11.84 9.96 -6.55
C MET A 1 13.02 9.80 -7.52
N MET A 2 12.86 9.68 -8.86
CA MET A 2 14.02 9.49 -9.77
C MET A 2 15.07 10.60 -9.66
N MET A 3 14.62 11.86 -9.77
CA MET A 3 15.50 13.01 -9.60
C MET A 3 15.98 13.18 -8.16
N GLU A 4 15.20 12.78 -7.16
CA GLU A 4 15.65 12.81 -5.75
C GLU A 4 16.82 11.85 -5.53
N LEU A 5 16.73 10.62 -6.06
CA LEU A 5 17.81 9.64 -6.01
C LEU A 5 19.04 10.15 -6.78
N TRP A 6 18.86 10.68 -7.99
CA TRP A 6 19.97 11.27 -8.74
C TRP A 6 20.63 12.41 -7.96
N ASN A 7 19.85 13.37 -7.45
CA ASN A 7 20.36 14.49 -6.67
C ASN A 7 21.05 14.02 -5.38
N GLU A 8 20.66 12.87 -4.81
CA GLU A 8 21.38 12.27 -3.69
C GLU A 8 22.73 11.69 -4.13
N LEU A 9 22.77 10.93 -5.22
CA LEU A 9 24.02 10.36 -5.75
C LEU A 9 24.98 11.45 -6.28
N GLU A 10 24.47 12.53 -6.86
CA GLU A 10 25.26 13.63 -7.42
C GLU A 10 25.95 14.47 -6.35
N LYS A 11 25.41 14.52 -5.14
CA LYS A 11 25.99 15.31 -4.05
C LYS A 11 27.43 14.90 -3.75
N ASP A 12 28.23 15.92 -3.49
CA ASP A 12 29.52 15.71 -2.85
C ASP A 12 29.29 15.19 -1.44
N SER A 13 30.03 14.16 -1.09
CA SER A 13 29.91 13.47 0.17
C SER A 13 31.30 13.08 0.64
N LYS A 14 31.55 13.20 1.94
CA LYS A 14 32.77 12.64 2.56
C LYS A 14 32.76 11.12 2.55
N TRP A 15 31.61 10.52 2.28
CA TRP A 15 31.39 9.08 2.36
C TRP A 15 30.80 8.52 1.05
N SER A 16 31.08 7.26 0.76
CA SER A 16 30.40 6.52 -0.31
C SER A 16 28.87 6.57 -0.13
N ILE A 17 28.10 6.68 -1.21
CA ILE A 17 26.62 6.69 -1.15
C ILE A 17 26.10 5.36 -1.69
N LYS A 18 25.26 4.68 -0.89
CA LYS A 18 24.81 3.32 -1.17
C LYS A 18 23.29 3.26 -1.05
N LYS A 19 22.63 2.63 -2.02
CA LYS A 19 21.18 2.52 -2.06
C LYS A 19 20.73 1.14 -2.51
N CYS A 20 19.67 0.66 -1.87
CA CYS A 20 18.93 -0.54 -2.23
C CYS A 20 17.53 -0.10 -2.68
N LEU A 21 17.24 -0.19 -3.97
CA LEU A 21 15.91 0.07 -4.53
C LEU A 21 15.04 -1.15 -4.25
N SER A 22 14.15 -1.01 -3.27
CA SER A 22 13.24 -2.05 -2.83
C SER A 22 11.83 -1.70 -3.26
N GLY A 23 11.14 -2.61 -3.95
CA GLY A 23 9.73 -2.44 -4.25
C GLY A 23 9.15 -3.69 -4.88
N PRO A 24 7.82 -3.76 -5.05
CA PRO A 24 7.22 -4.90 -5.71
C PRO A 24 7.69 -5.02 -7.16
N MET A 25 7.40 -6.18 -7.76
CA MET A 25 7.59 -6.36 -9.19
C MET A 25 6.85 -5.26 -9.97
N GLY A 26 7.44 -4.77 -11.07
CA GLY A 26 6.72 -3.95 -12.06
C GLY A 26 6.58 -2.45 -11.78
N VAL A 27 7.05 -1.93 -10.64
CA VAL A 27 6.99 -0.50 -10.28
C VAL A 27 8.03 0.39 -10.98
N GLY A 28 8.93 -0.20 -11.77
CA GLY A 28 9.92 0.55 -12.56
C GLY A 28 11.31 0.68 -11.94
N LYS A 29 11.70 -0.18 -10.98
CA LYS A 29 13.06 -0.18 -10.39
C LYS A 29 14.16 -0.27 -11.45
N SER A 30 14.05 -1.22 -12.38
CA SER A 30 15.00 -1.39 -13.49
C SER A 30 15.08 -0.16 -14.39
N TYR A 31 13.97 0.55 -14.59
CA TYR A 31 13.96 1.80 -15.32
C TYR A 31 14.70 2.91 -14.57
N ILE A 32 14.52 3.00 -13.24
CA ILE A 32 15.27 3.93 -12.39
C ILE A 32 16.77 3.60 -12.46
N ALA A 33 17.15 2.33 -12.34
CA ALA A 33 18.53 1.86 -12.44
C ALA A 33 19.16 2.27 -13.77
N TRP A 34 18.47 2.03 -14.89
CA TRP A 34 18.92 2.44 -16.21
C TRP A 34 19.06 3.98 -16.33
N PHE A 35 18.08 4.74 -15.83
CA PHE A 35 18.13 6.21 -15.81
C PHE A 35 19.36 6.73 -15.04
N LEU A 36 19.67 6.15 -13.88
CA LEU A 36 20.83 6.54 -13.07
C LEU A 36 22.14 6.23 -13.79
N ALA A 37 22.26 5.06 -14.44
CA ALA A 37 23.42 4.70 -15.24
C ALA A 37 23.63 5.68 -16.40
N ALA A 38 22.58 5.98 -17.16
CA ALA A 38 22.63 6.91 -18.28
C ALA A 38 23.02 8.33 -17.83
N LYS A 39 22.49 8.80 -16.69
CA LYS A 39 22.84 10.10 -16.11
C LYS A 39 24.30 10.16 -15.67
N ALA A 40 24.79 9.15 -14.97
CA ALA A 40 26.19 9.11 -14.53
C ALA A 40 27.16 9.09 -15.72
N TYR A 41 26.87 8.28 -16.75
CA TYR A 41 27.65 8.27 -17.99
C TYR A 41 27.66 9.65 -18.65
N ALA A 42 26.50 10.31 -18.79
CA ALA A 42 26.41 11.65 -19.36
C ALA A 42 27.17 12.74 -18.57
N HIS A 43 27.45 12.50 -17.28
CA HIS A 43 28.28 13.36 -16.43
C HIS A 43 29.77 12.91 -16.40
N GLY A 44 30.18 11.97 -17.24
CA GLY A 44 31.56 11.51 -17.36
C GLY A 44 32.05 10.60 -16.22
N TRP A 45 31.12 10.00 -15.47
CA TRP A 45 31.46 9.08 -14.38
C TRP A 45 31.74 7.69 -14.96
N PRO A 46 32.74 6.94 -14.43
CA PRO A 46 32.86 5.52 -14.72
C PRO A 46 31.64 4.76 -14.19
N VAL A 47 30.99 3.99 -15.06
CA VAL A 47 29.75 3.25 -14.77
C VAL A 47 29.91 1.77 -15.03
N LEU A 48 29.55 0.92 -14.07
CA LEU A 48 29.27 -0.48 -14.34
C LEU A 48 27.80 -0.75 -14.06
N TYR A 49 27.05 -1.09 -15.12
CA TYR A 49 25.65 -1.47 -15.02
C TYR A 49 25.44 -2.93 -15.43
N ILE A 50 24.85 -3.70 -14.52
CA ILE A 50 24.49 -5.11 -14.73
C ILE A 50 22.96 -5.20 -14.69
N ALA A 51 22.34 -5.30 -15.86
CA ALA A 51 20.89 -5.26 -16.02
C ALA A 51 20.15 -6.52 -15.52
N ASP A 52 20.84 -7.63 -15.33
CA ASP A 52 20.29 -8.84 -14.74
C ASP A 52 21.41 -9.60 -14.03
N ALA A 53 21.39 -9.64 -12.69
CA ALA A 53 22.41 -10.32 -11.90
C ALA A 53 22.46 -11.84 -12.15
N LYS A 54 21.39 -12.45 -12.69
CA LYS A 54 21.36 -13.86 -13.03
C LYS A 54 22.47 -14.25 -13.99
N VAL A 55 22.90 -13.33 -14.86
CA VAL A 55 24.01 -13.57 -15.79
C VAL A 55 25.33 -13.89 -15.06
N LEU A 56 25.53 -13.42 -13.84
CA LEU A 56 26.71 -13.79 -13.05
C LEU A 56 26.48 -15.09 -12.28
N ASN A 57 25.26 -15.28 -11.77
CA ASN A 57 24.90 -16.48 -11.03
C ASN A 57 24.94 -17.75 -11.90
N ASP A 58 24.58 -17.63 -13.18
CA ASP A 58 24.53 -18.74 -14.14
C ASP A 58 25.90 -19.07 -14.76
N SER A 59 26.93 -18.25 -14.52
CA SER A 59 28.30 -18.56 -14.95
C SER A 59 28.79 -19.88 -14.36
N ALA A 60 29.59 -20.62 -15.13
CA ALA A 60 30.19 -21.88 -14.70
C ALA A 60 31.49 -21.67 -13.90
N THR A 61 32.23 -20.61 -14.21
CA THR A 61 33.56 -20.33 -13.61
C THR A 61 33.73 -18.86 -13.23
N SER A 62 34.71 -18.59 -12.36
CA SER A 62 35.09 -17.22 -11.99
C SER A 62 35.54 -16.40 -13.20
N ALA A 63 36.28 -17.02 -14.12
CA ALA A 63 36.72 -16.39 -15.36
C ALA A 63 35.54 -15.95 -16.23
N GLU A 64 34.51 -16.79 -16.39
CA GLU A 64 33.32 -16.44 -17.17
C GLU A 64 32.53 -15.29 -16.56
N ALA A 65 32.33 -15.29 -15.24
CA ALA A 65 31.68 -14.18 -14.54
C ALA A 65 32.49 -12.89 -14.67
N SER A 66 33.81 -12.98 -14.57
CA SER A 66 34.74 -11.86 -14.70
C SER A 66 34.76 -11.29 -16.12
N THR A 67 34.74 -12.13 -17.15
CA THR A 67 34.61 -11.71 -18.55
C THR A 67 33.36 -10.85 -18.75
N ARG A 68 32.21 -11.31 -18.23
CA ARG A 68 30.95 -10.56 -18.33
C ARG A 68 31.01 -9.19 -17.65
N LEU A 69 31.74 -9.07 -16.54
CA LEU A 69 31.98 -7.80 -15.84
C LEU A 69 32.88 -6.87 -16.66
N CYS A 70 34.04 -7.37 -17.08
CA CYS A 70 35.03 -6.61 -17.84
C CYS A 70 34.46 -6.11 -19.17
N GLU A 71 33.77 -6.96 -19.93
CA GLU A 71 33.13 -6.58 -21.19
C GLU A 71 32.13 -5.44 -21.01
N ARG A 72 31.29 -5.50 -19.97
CA ARG A 72 30.29 -4.46 -19.69
C ARG A 72 30.94 -3.16 -19.27
N TYR A 73 31.93 -3.23 -18.38
CA TYR A 73 32.63 -2.05 -17.91
C TYR A 73 33.36 -1.34 -19.06
N LEU A 74 34.11 -2.09 -19.87
CA LEU A 74 34.84 -1.51 -20.99
C LEU A 74 33.90 -0.99 -22.08
N ALA A 75 32.82 -1.71 -22.39
CA ALA A 75 31.85 -1.23 -23.39
C ALA A 75 31.24 0.13 -23.02
N ILE A 76 30.90 0.33 -21.74
CA ILE A 76 30.30 1.60 -21.28
C ILE A 76 31.33 2.71 -21.14
N ASN A 77 32.58 2.41 -20.76
CA ASN A 77 33.55 3.44 -20.34
C ASN A 77 34.76 3.60 -21.27
N HIS A 78 34.77 2.99 -22.45
CA HIS A 78 35.92 3.05 -23.38
C HIS A 78 36.34 4.49 -23.74
N ASP A 79 35.40 5.44 -23.70
CA ASP A 79 35.57 6.87 -23.97
C ASP A 79 35.79 7.72 -22.70
N ILE A 80 35.62 7.12 -21.52
CA ILE A 80 35.70 7.77 -20.19
C ILE A 80 36.99 7.39 -19.45
N LEU A 81 37.54 6.20 -19.72
CA LEU A 81 38.75 5.69 -19.09
C LEU A 81 40.01 6.37 -19.61
N THR A 82 40.92 6.67 -18.69
CA THR A 82 42.25 7.19 -19.02
C THR A 82 43.19 6.07 -19.48
N VAL A 83 44.28 6.43 -20.15
CA VAL A 83 45.32 5.48 -20.57
C VAL A 83 45.94 4.78 -19.34
N GLU A 84 46.13 5.52 -18.25
CA GLU A 84 46.66 5.00 -16.99
C GLU A 84 45.71 3.99 -16.35
N GLU A 85 44.40 4.27 -16.33
CA GLU A 85 43.39 3.33 -15.81
C GLU A 85 43.31 2.06 -16.66
N LEU A 86 43.43 2.18 -18.00
CA LEU A 86 43.47 1.03 -18.91
C LEU A 86 44.75 0.19 -18.74
N ARG A 87 45.91 0.83 -18.56
CA ARG A 87 47.16 0.12 -18.24
C ARG A 87 47.06 -0.61 -16.91
N ALA A 88 46.56 0.06 -15.88
CA ALA A 88 46.40 -0.54 -14.56
C ALA A 88 45.49 -1.79 -14.56
N LEU A 89 44.47 -1.83 -15.44
CA LEU A 89 43.64 -3.04 -15.60
C LEU A 89 44.46 -4.25 -16.09
N VAL A 90 45.37 -4.05 -17.03
CA VAL A 90 46.22 -5.11 -17.60
C VAL A 90 47.38 -5.44 -16.66
N ASP A 91 47.96 -4.42 -16.02
CA ASP A 91 49.12 -4.56 -15.14
C ASP A 91 48.75 -5.12 -13.75
N SER A 92 47.46 -5.22 -13.42
CA SER A 92 46.94 -5.78 -12.16
C SER A 92 47.01 -7.32 -12.07
N GLU A 93 47.78 -7.97 -12.95
CA GLU A 93 47.86 -9.42 -13.07
C GLU A 93 48.34 -10.09 -11.77
N ASP A 94 47.45 -10.83 -11.13
CA ASP A 94 47.83 -11.84 -10.14
C ASP A 94 48.19 -13.11 -10.90
N THR A 95 49.48 -13.48 -10.93
CA THR A 95 49.98 -14.67 -11.64
C THR A 95 49.32 -15.99 -11.21
N SER A 96 48.58 -16.00 -10.08
CA SER A 96 47.83 -17.15 -9.60
C SER A 96 46.40 -17.25 -10.16
N GLU A 97 45.91 -16.23 -10.85
CA GLU A 97 44.57 -16.17 -11.44
C GLU A 97 44.60 -15.78 -12.93
N PRO A 98 43.57 -16.11 -13.73
CA PRO A 98 43.45 -15.59 -15.09
C PRO A 98 43.35 -14.06 -15.08
N LEU A 99 44.05 -13.38 -15.98
CA LEU A 99 44.07 -11.90 -16.11
C LEU A 99 42.68 -11.25 -16.01
N VAL A 100 41.66 -11.86 -16.64
CA VAL A 100 40.29 -11.33 -16.62
C VAL A 100 39.69 -11.27 -15.22
N VAL A 101 40.05 -12.21 -14.33
CA VAL A 101 39.62 -12.24 -12.93
C VAL A 101 40.31 -11.13 -12.16
N SER A 102 41.62 -10.96 -12.34
CA SER A 102 42.39 -9.86 -11.75
C SER A 102 41.87 -8.49 -12.21
N SER A 103 41.58 -8.33 -13.50
CA SER A 103 40.96 -7.12 -14.06
C SER A 103 39.59 -6.85 -13.43
N ALA A 104 38.72 -7.85 -13.30
CA ALA A 104 37.41 -7.68 -12.68
C ALA A 104 37.52 -7.32 -11.19
N SER A 105 38.46 -7.94 -10.46
CA SER A 105 38.80 -7.58 -9.09
C SER A 105 39.26 -6.13 -8.98
N TYR A 106 40.10 -5.66 -9.92
CA TYR A 106 40.56 -4.27 -9.97
C TYR A 106 39.42 -3.28 -10.29
N ILE A 107 38.51 -3.62 -11.20
CA ILE A 107 37.32 -2.80 -11.52
C ILE A 107 36.47 -2.61 -10.25
N LEU A 108 36.10 -3.69 -9.57
CA LEU A 108 35.24 -3.64 -8.39
C LEU A 108 35.94 -3.09 -7.16
N GLY A 109 37.22 -3.39 -6.97
CA GLY A 109 38.00 -3.01 -5.80
C GLY A 109 38.62 -1.61 -5.85
N SER A 110 38.90 -1.10 -7.05
CA SER A 110 39.63 0.17 -7.23
C SER A 110 38.87 1.16 -8.12
N LEU A 111 38.59 0.81 -9.38
CA LEU A 111 38.06 1.78 -10.34
C LEU A 111 36.65 2.26 -10.01
N LEU A 112 35.80 1.41 -9.43
CA LEU A 112 34.47 1.78 -8.98
C LEU A 112 34.45 2.32 -7.54
N GLN A 113 35.60 2.39 -6.88
CA GLN A 113 35.74 2.75 -5.47
C GLN A 113 36.65 3.96 -5.26
N GLN A 114 36.70 4.87 -6.24
CA GLN A 114 37.56 6.05 -6.18
C GLN A 114 37.12 7.06 -5.10
N THR A 115 38.08 7.85 -4.59
CA THR A 115 37.82 8.89 -3.59
C THR A 115 37.52 10.25 -4.23
N HIS A 116 38.21 10.60 -5.32
CA HIS A 116 38.16 11.95 -5.91
C HIS A 116 37.28 12.05 -7.15
N ARG A 117 36.99 10.93 -7.81
CA ARG A 117 36.12 10.87 -9.00
C ARG A 117 34.86 10.11 -8.63
N LYS A 118 33.70 10.64 -9.02
CA LYS A 118 32.43 9.95 -8.84
C LYS A 118 32.34 8.77 -9.79
N THR A 119 31.95 7.62 -9.26
CA THR A 119 31.78 6.36 -9.98
C THR A 119 30.43 5.78 -9.62
N LEU A 120 29.82 5.00 -10.51
CA LEU A 120 28.52 4.40 -10.26
C LEU A 120 28.52 2.91 -10.59
N PHE A 121 28.29 2.10 -9.57
CA PHE A 121 27.98 0.68 -9.73
C PHE A 121 26.49 0.43 -9.56
N ILE A 122 25.87 -0.22 -10.54
CA ILE A 122 24.48 -0.65 -10.49
C ILE A 122 24.37 -2.12 -10.85
N ILE A 123 23.62 -2.86 -10.04
CA ILE A 123 23.22 -4.23 -10.36
C ILE A 123 21.72 -4.41 -10.09
N ASP A 124 21.02 -4.79 -11.16
CA ASP A 124 19.58 -5.01 -11.18
C ASP A 124 19.28 -6.50 -10.91
N GLU A 125 18.14 -6.76 -10.27
CA GLU A 125 17.73 -8.12 -9.88
C GLU A 125 18.77 -8.87 -9.03
N HIS A 126 19.45 -8.15 -8.13
CA HIS A 126 20.57 -8.64 -7.32
C HIS A 126 20.23 -9.90 -6.49
N GLY A 127 18.96 -10.09 -6.14
CA GLY A 127 18.48 -11.32 -5.49
C GLY A 127 18.79 -12.62 -6.23
N ALA A 128 18.98 -12.56 -7.55
CA ALA A 128 19.39 -13.72 -8.35
C ALA A 128 20.76 -14.29 -7.95
N LEU A 129 21.59 -13.52 -7.24
CA LEU A 129 22.89 -13.99 -6.73
C LEU A 129 22.78 -14.91 -5.51
N PHE A 130 21.59 -15.02 -4.89
CA PHE A 130 21.36 -15.81 -3.66
C PHE A 130 20.27 -16.87 -3.84
N PRO A 131 20.42 -17.81 -4.79
CA PRO A 131 19.40 -18.81 -5.11
C PRO A 131 19.09 -19.78 -3.96
N ASP A 132 17.88 -20.33 -3.92
CA ASP A 132 17.42 -21.15 -2.80
C ASP A 132 18.24 -22.43 -2.56
N LYS A 133 18.62 -23.08 -3.66
CA LYS A 133 19.16 -24.44 -3.70
C LYS A 133 20.65 -24.50 -4.05
N LYS A 134 21.32 -23.36 -4.24
CA LYS A 134 22.74 -23.29 -4.61
C LYS A 134 23.46 -22.31 -3.68
N LEU A 135 24.79 -22.46 -3.58
CA LEU A 135 25.61 -21.46 -2.90
C LEU A 135 25.51 -20.11 -3.61
N PRO A 136 25.53 -18.99 -2.85
CA PRO A 136 25.58 -17.65 -3.42
C PRO A 136 26.69 -17.49 -4.47
N ALA A 137 26.47 -16.63 -5.46
CA ALA A 137 27.42 -16.42 -6.55
C ALA A 137 28.81 -15.99 -6.06
N SER A 138 28.86 -15.13 -5.04
CA SER A 138 30.07 -14.68 -4.34
C SER A 138 30.85 -15.76 -3.62
N THR A 139 30.17 -16.75 -3.05
CA THR A 139 30.84 -17.91 -2.43
C THR A 139 31.47 -18.81 -3.49
N ARG A 140 30.84 -18.90 -4.67
CA ARG A 140 31.36 -19.66 -5.81
C ARG A 140 32.49 -18.93 -6.53
N PHE A 141 32.41 -17.61 -6.61
CA PHE A 141 33.32 -16.74 -7.35
C PHE A 141 33.79 -15.58 -6.45
N PRO A 142 34.96 -15.70 -5.79
CA PRO A 142 35.46 -14.71 -4.84
C PRO A 142 35.57 -13.27 -5.39
N VAL A 143 35.81 -13.12 -6.70
CA VAL A 143 35.80 -11.83 -7.41
C VAL A 143 34.49 -11.05 -7.23
N LEU A 144 33.37 -11.75 -6.99
CA LEU A 144 32.06 -11.15 -6.74
C LEU A 144 31.85 -10.78 -5.28
N GLY A 145 32.82 -10.97 -4.38
CA GLY A 145 32.71 -10.64 -2.95
C GLY A 145 32.18 -9.23 -2.64
N PRO A 146 32.51 -8.17 -3.42
CA PRO A 146 31.93 -6.85 -3.21
C PRO A 146 30.41 -6.76 -3.35
N LEU A 147 29.76 -7.75 -3.98
CA LEU A 147 28.32 -7.81 -4.16
C LEU A 147 27.56 -8.32 -2.94
N ASP A 148 28.23 -8.96 -1.97
CA ASP A 148 27.55 -9.55 -0.81
C ASP A 148 27.09 -8.54 0.22
N SER A 149 27.77 -7.40 0.29
CA SER A 149 27.56 -6.42 1.35
C SER A 149 27.87 -5.01 0.86
N PHE A 150 27.06 -4.07 1.32
CA PHE A 150 27.36 -2.65 1.18
C PHE A 150 28.65 -2.25 1.89
N ASN A 151 29.09 -2.98 2.92
CA ASN A 151 30.33 -2.65 3.65
C ASN A 151 31.58 -2.87 2.81
N SER A 152 31.52 -3.73 1.78
CA SER A 152 32.62 -3.94 0.82
C SER A 152 32.96 -2.69 -0.01
N TRP A 153 32.04 -1.71 -0.03
CA TRP A 153 32.19 -0.42 -0.71
C TRP A 153 32.62 0.62 0.32
N LEU A 154 33.89 0.62 0.73
CA LEU A 154 34.38 1.29 1.94
C LEU A 154 33.79 2.70 2.13
N THR A 155 33.35 3.00 3.35
CA THR A 155 32.66 4.26 3.66
C THR A 155 33.52 5.47 3.31
N SER A 156 34.84 5.40 3.43
CA SER A 156 35.80 6.46 3.10
C SER A 156 35.91 6.79 1.60
N ASN A 157 35.42 5.93 0.71
CA ASN A 157 35.54 6.11 -0.73
C ASN A 157 34.48 7.12 -1.21
N ALA A 158 34.77 8.40 -1.00
CA ALA A 158 33.87 9.54 -1.22
C ALA A 158 33.30 9.64 -2.64
N GLY A 159 33.95 9.06 -3.66
CA GLY A 159 33.48 9.00 -5.04
C GLY A 159 32.56 7.80 -5.36
N ALA A 160 32.58 6.75 -4.55
CA ALA A 160 31.82 5.54 -4.82
C ALA A 160 30.31 5.74 -4.67
N ARG A 161 29.54 5.38 -5.70
CA ARG A 161 28.07 5.33 -5.69
C ARG A 161 27.62 3.91 -6.04
N VAL A 162 26.74 3.34 -5.22
CA VAL A 162 26.32 1.94 -5.36
C VAL A 162 24.82 1.83 -5.28
N VAL A 163 24.21 1.20 -6.29
CA VAL A 163 22.76 0.96 -6.33
C VAL A 163 22.50 -0.51 -6.61
N PHE A 164 21.89 -1.18 -5.64
CA PHE A 164 21.35 -2.53 -5.84
C PHE A 164 19.85 -2.43 -6.03
N THR A 165 19.30 -3.23 -6.91
CA THR A 165 17.85 -3.41 -7.00
C THR A 165 17.48 -4.87 -6.73
N GLY A 166 16.25 -5.07 -6.28
CA GLY A 166 15.66 -6.39 -6.21
C GLY A 166 14.19 -6.27 -5.82
N THR A 167 13.46 -7.38 -5.89
CA THR A 167 12.16 -7.42 -5.25
C THR A 167 12.27 -7.32 -3.74
N ALA A 168 11.28 -6.62 -3.20
CA ALA A 168 11.22 -6.24 -1.82
C ALA A 168 11.09 -7.49 -0.91
N ASN A 169 11.82 -7.53 0.20
CA ASN A 169 11.91 -8.63 1.18
C ASN A 169 12.32 -10.02 0.64
N GLY A 170 12.69 -10.18 -0.64
CA GLY A 170 13.31 -11.41 -1.11
C GLY A 170 14.59 -11.76 -0.32
N ARG A 171 15.21 -12.93 -0.57
CA ARG A 171 16.50 -13.30 0.07
C ARG A 171 17.52 -12.16 0.04
N PHE A 172 17.55 -11.42 -1.07
CA PHE A 172 18.29 -10.18 -1.29
C PHE A 172 18.29 -9.21 -0.09
N GLU A 173 17.12 -8.74 0.32
CA GLU A 173 17.00 -7.81 1.43
C GLU A 173 17.47 -8.47 2.73
N ARG A 174 17.12 -9.72 3.00
CA ARG A 174 17.60 -10.40 4.22
C ARG A 174 19.14 -10.54 4.24
N THR A 175 19.76 -10.70 3.09
CA THR A 175 21.22 -10.84 2.97
C THR A 175 21.91 -9.48 3.14
N ILE A 176 21.40 -8.42 2.50
CA ILE A 176 22.04 -7.10 2.47
C ILE A 176 21.62 -6.19 3.64
N LEU A 177 20.43 -6.37 4.22
CA LEU A 177 19.95 -5.57 5.35
C LEU A 177 20.69 -5.84 6.65
N ARG A 178 21.62 -6.81 6.68
CA ARG A 178 22.66 -6.86 7.72
C ARG A 178 23.39 -5.52 7.85
N ASP A 179 23.51 -4.77 6.75
CA ASP A 179 24.29 -3.53 6.69
C ASP A 179 23.50 -2.29 7.14
N GLY A 180 22.17 -2.40 7.30
CA GLY A 180 21.33 -1.39 7.94
C GLY A 180 20.17 -0.86 7.07
N PRO A 181 19.03 -0.50 7.69
CA PRO A 181 17.80 -0.12 6.97
C PRO A 181 17.88 1.25 6.27
N HIS A 182 18.87 2.08 6.58
CA HIS A 182 19.06 3.41 5.97
C HIS A 182 19.50 3.36 4.50
N TYR A 183 19.97 2.21 4.02
CA TYR A 183 20.28 2.01 2.60
C TYR A 183 19.02 1.79 1.74
N ILE A 184 17.88 1.41 2.33
CA ILE A 184 16.69 1.10 1.54
C ILE A 184 15.99 2.37 1.05
N THR A 185 15.70 2.39 -0.24
CA THR A 185 14.71 3.28 -0.84
C THR A 185 13.52 2.46 -1.29
N TYR A 186 12.36 2.69 -0.66
CA TYR A 186 11.12 2.03 -1.04
C TYR A 186 10.51 2.68 -2.29
N ILE A 187 10.32 1.88 -3.33
CA ILE A 187 9.82 2.25 -4.64
C ILE A 187 8.36 1.80 -4.75
N GLY A 188 7.47 2.78 -4.82
CA GLY A 188 6.05 2.57 -5.12
C GLY A 188 5.73 2.90 -6.58
N PRO A 189 4.45 3.03 -6.92
CA PRO A 189 4.02 3.47 -8.24
C PRO A 189 4.60 4.83 -8.66
N LEU A 190 4.64 5.09 -9.96
CA LEU A 190 5.20 6.34 -10.49
C LEU A 190 4.34 7.54 -10.10
N SER A 191 4.98 8.71 -9.95
CA SER A 191 4.24 9.97 -9.89
C SER A 191 3.46 10.20 -11.18
N ARG A 192 2.27 10.82 -11.09
CA ARG A 192 1.43 11.13 -12.24
C ARG A 192 2.19 11.78 -13.41
N VAL A 193 3.06 12.75 -13.13
CA VAL A 193 3.85 13.46 -14.15
C VAL A 193 4.74 12.54 -14.98
N ILE A 194 5.39 11.57 -14.34
CA ILE A 194 6.26 10.60 -15.03
C ILE A 194 5.42 9.52 -15.70
N PHE A 195 4.35 9.08 -15.04
CA PHE A 195 3.45 8.10 -15.61
C PHE A 195 2.81 8.60 -16.90
N ASP A 196 2.38 9.86 -16.95
CA ASP A 196 1.81 10.48 -18.14
C ASP A 196 2.80 10.44 -19.32
N LYS A 197 4.08 10.74 -19.10
CA LYS A 197 5.11 10.61 -20.15
C LYS A 197 5.28 9.18 -20.66
N LEU A 198 5.22 8.20 -19.76
CA LEU A 198 5.28 6.79 -20.13
C LEU A 198 4.01 6.39 -20.90
N PHE A 199 2.86 6.87 -20.46
CA PHE A 199 1.57 6.66 -21.11
C PHE A 199 1.57 7.18 -22.55
N ASP A 200 2.05 8.41 -22.76
CA ASP A 200 2.19 9.02 -24.09
C ASP A 200 3.12 8.20 -25.02
N ALA A 201 4.16 7.57 -24.48
CA ALA A 201 5.01 6.68 -25.26
C ALA A 201 4.30 5.37 -25.62
N VAL A 202 3.52 4.81 -24.70
CA VAL A 202 2.80 3.53 -24.88
C VAL A 202 1.61 3.69 -25.84
N ILE A 203 0.89 4.81 -25.77
CA ILE A 203 -0.32 5.05 -26.58
C ILE A 203 -0.02 5.20 -28.07
N THR A 204 1.23 5.49 -28.45
CA THR A 204 1.67 5.45 -29.86
C THR A 204 1.44 4.10 -30.54
N ARG A 205 1.21 3.05 -29.76
CA ARG A 205 0.90 1.70 -30.25
C ARG A 205 -0.59 1.46 -30.48
N PHE A 206 -1.48 2.30 -29.95
CA PHE A 206 -2.92 2.12 -30.12
C PHE A 206 -3.35 2.46 -31.53
N ASP A 207 -4.48 1.91 -31.97
CA ASP A 207 -5.11 2.32 -33.23
C ASP A 207 -5.43 3.83 -33.20
N PRO A 208 -5.28 4.57 -34.33
CA PRO A 208 -5.61 6.00 -34.40
C PRO A 208 -7.01 6.34 -33.86
N THR A 209 -8.00 5.49 -34.07
CA THR A 209 -9.38 5.70 -33.58
C THR A 209 -9.43 5.76 -32.05
N VAL A 210 -8.68 4.89 -31.36
CA VAL A 210 -8.55 4.92 -29.90
C VAL A 210 -7.81 6.16 -29.42
N ARG A 211 -6.84 6.64 -30.20
CA ARG A 211 -6.10 7.87 -29.89
C ARG A 211 -6.97 9.11 -29.99
N GLU A 212 -8.06 9.12 -30.76
CA GLU A 212 -8.92 10.31 -30.91
C GLU A 212 -9.64 10.71 -29.61
N TYR A 213 -9.95 9.74 -28.74
CA TYR A 213 -10.62 9.98 -27.46
C TYR A 213 -9.73 9.70 -26.25
N PHE A 214 -8.41 9.78 -26.42
CA PHE A 214 -7.43 9.37 -25.42
C PHE A 214 -7.51 10.14 -24.09
N GLU A 215 -7.77 11.45 -24.13
CA GLU A 215 -7.88 12.27 -22.91
C GLU A 215 -9.05 11.82 -22.03
N GLN A 216 -10.08 11.21 -22.62
CA GLN A 216 -11.26 10.73 -21.89
C GLN A 216 -10.96 9.44 -21.11
N ILE A 217 -10.02 8.61 -21.58
CA ILE A 217 -9.69 7.33 -20.94
C ILE A 217 -8.49 7.42 -19.99
N LYS A 218 -7.67 8.49 -20.08
CA LYS A 218 -6.40 8.62 -19.35
C LYS A 218 -6.56 8.50 -17.84
N ASP A 219 -7.53 9.20 -17.26
CA ASP A 219 -7.78 9.16 -15.82
C ASP A 219 -8.23 7.77 -15.35
N GLU A 220 -9.00 7.06 -16.17
CA GLU A 220 -9.44 5.71 -15.87
C GLU A 220 -8.28 4.71 -15.95
N VAL A 221 -7.38 4.85 -16.94
CA VAL A 221 -6.14 4.06 -17.00
C VAL A 221 -5.27 4.31 -15.76
N VAL A 222 -5.10 5.57 -15.37
CA VAL A 222 -4.35 5.93 -14.16
C VAL A 222 -4.97 5.28 -12.93
N ARG A 223 -6.30 5.31 -12.80
CA ARG A 223 -7.01 4.66 -11.70
C ARG A 223 -6.80 3.15 -11.67
N ILE A 224 -6.99 2.47 -12.81
CA ILE A 224 -6.90 1.00 -12.91
C ILE A 224 -5.47 0.51 -12.63
N THR A 225 -4.48 1.19 -13.21
CA THR A 225 -3.08 0.81 -13.12
C THR A 225 -2.39 1.37 -11.88
N ASN A 226 -3.01 2.35 -11.20
CA ASN A 226 -2.43 3.13 -10.10
C ASN A 226 -1.01 3.65 -10.44
N CYS A 227 -0.79 4.10 -11.66
CA CYS A 227 0.50 4.54 -12.18
C CYS A 227 1.62 3.47 -12.18
N VAL A 228 1.28 2.18 -12.20
CA VAL A 228 2.26 1.08 -12.22
C VAL A 228 2.65 0.74 -13.66
N PRO A 229 3.94 0.86 -14.06
CA PRO A 229 4.39 0.60 -15.43
C PRO A 229 4.01 -0.76 -15.98
N ARG A 230 4.17 -1.84 -15.19
CA ARG A 230 3.79 -3.20 -15.62
C ARG A 230 2.30 -3.29 -15.97
N GLU A 231 1.45 -2.71 -15.14
CA GLU A 231 -0.01 -2.79 -15.35
C GLU A 231 -0.41 -1.96 -16.57
N LEU A 232 0.22 -0.80 -16.79
CA LEU A 232 0.03 -0.04 -18.03
C LEU A 232 0.45 -0.84 -19.28
N VAL A 233 1.64 -1.44 -19.27
CA VAL A 233 2.11 -2.24 -20.41
C VAL A 233 1.18 -3.43 -20.65
N ASN A 234 0.69 -4.09 -19.60
CA ASN A 234 -0.25 -5.19 -19.75
C ASN A 234 -1.60 -4.73 -20.30
N LEU A 235 -2.19 -3.67 -19.74
CA LEU A 235 -3.44 -3.10 -20.26
C LEU A 235 -3.30 -2.65 -21.72
N SER A 236 -2.16 -2.07 -22.08
CA SER A 236 -1.90 -1.63 -23.46
C SER A 236 -1.90 -2.78 -24.47
N LYS A 237 -1.53 -3.99 -24.04
CA LYS A 237 -1.58 -5.20 -24.90
C LYS A 237 -3.02 -5.67 -25.12
N GLU A 238 -3.88 -5.55 -24.11
CA GLU A 238 -5.30 -5.93 -24.21
C GLU A 238 -6.08 -4.96 -25.12
N ILE A 239 -5.81 -3.66 -25.02
CA ILE A 239 -6.37 -2.67 -25.95
C ILE A 239 -5.82 -2.91 -27.37
N GLY A 240 -4.52 -3.16 -27.47
CA GLY A 240 -3.86 -3.57 -28.70
C GLY A 240 -3.87 -2.49 -29.80
N THR A 241 -3.88 -2.96 -31.05
CA THR A 241 -3.91 -2.15 -32.28
C THR A 241 -5.28 -2.22 -32.96
N SER A 242 -6.29 -2.70 -32.25
CA SER A 242 -7.64 -2.90 -32.78
C SER A 242 -8.39 -1.57 -32.85
N GLN A 243 -9.22 -1.41 -33.87
CA GLN A 243 -10.21 -0.33 -33.94
C GLN A 243 -11.30 -0.60 -32.90
N LEU A 244 -11.30 0.19 -31.83
CA LEU A 244 -12.26 0.07 -30.74
C LEU A 244 -13.03 1.38 -30.59
N THR A 245 -14.32 1.27 -30.30
CA THR A 245 -15.14 2.39 -29.84
C THR A 245 -14.85 2.71 -28.36
N PRO A 246 -15.18 3.92 -27.86
CA PRO A 246 -15.00 4.26 -26.44
C PRO A 246 -15.62 3.23 -25.49
N LYS A 247 -16.82 2.74 -25.81
CA LYS A 247 -17.51 1.73 -25.01
C LYS A 247 -16.76 0.40 -24.97
N GLN A 248 -16.21 -0.04 -26.10
CA GLN A 248 -15.41 -1.28 -26.15
C GLN A 248 -14.11 -1.13 -25.34
N VAL A 249 -13.48 0.04 -25.34
CA VAL A 249 -12.30 0.30 -24.49
C VAL A 249 -12.65 0.25 -23.00
N GLU A 250 -13.79 0.84 -22.60
CA GLU A 250 -14.30 0.68 -21.23
C GLU A 250 -14.54 -0.77 -20.85
N ASP A 251 -15.12 -1.57 -21.76
CA ASP A 251 -15.41 -2.97 -21.52
C ASP A 251 -14.10 -3.78 -21.38
N VAL A 252 -13.10 -3.52 -22.23
CA VAL A 252 -11.74 -4.10 -22.12
C VAL A 252 -11.08 -3.73 -20.80
N MET A 253 -11.19 -2.47 -20.36
CA MET A 253 -10.66 -2.02 -19.08
C MET A 253 -11.33 -2.70 -17.89
N GLY A 254 -12.65 -2.88 -17.94
CA GLY A 254 -13.42 -3.60 -16.92
C GLY A 254 -13.09 -5.09 -16.87
N GLU A 255 -12.93 -5.73 -18.02
CA GLU A 255 -12.52 -7.12 -18.13
C GLU A 255 -11.09 -7.31 -17.60
N TYR A 256 -10.15 -6.45 -18.01
CA TYR A 256 -8.79 -6.45 -17.51
C TYR A 256 -8.75 -6.35 -15.98
N GLN A 257 -9.48 -5.40 -15.38
CA GLN A 257 -9.52 -5.25 -13.93
C GLN A 257 -10.06 -6.51 -13.23
N SER A 258 -11.05 -7.19 -13.82
CA SER A 258 -11.63 -8.42 -13.29
C SER A 258 -10.66 -9.62 -13.41
N GLN A 259 -9.96 -9.75 -14.53
CA GLN A 259 -8.93 -10.76 -14.74
C GLN A 259 -7.75 -10.56 -13.78
N ARG A 260 -7.31 -9.31 -13.57
CA ARG A 260 -6.23 -8.98 -12.63
C ARG A 260 -6.63 -9.28 -11.18
N ASP A 261 -7.87 -8.95 -10.78
CA ASP A 261 -8.41 -9.31 -9.46
C ASP A 261 -8.38 -10.83 -9.22
N ALA A 262 -8.89 -11.61 -10.18
CA ALA A 262 -8.87 -13.08 -10.10
C ALA A 262 -7.45 -13.62 -10.01
N PHE A 263 -6.54 -13.18 -10.88
CA PHE A 263 -5.13 -13.59 -10.87
C PHE A 263 -4.44 -13.30 -9.54
N PHE A 264 -4.63 -12.09 -9.00
CA PHE A 264 -4.04 -11.72 -7.72
C PHE A 264 -4.62 -12.54 -6.57
N TYR A 265 -5.95 -12.74 -6.55
CA TYR A 265 -6.61 -13.51 -5.50
C TYR A 265 -6.10 -14.96 -5.45
N GLU A 266 -6.04 -15.64 -6.59
CA GLU A 266 -5.53 -17.02 -6.63
C GLU A 266 -4.06 -17.10 -6.19
N SER A 267 -3.24 -16.13 -6.60
CA SER A 267 -1.82 -16.07 -6.21
C SER A 267 -1.64 -15.89 -4.69
N VAL A 268 -2.37 -14.94 -4.07
CA VAL A 268 -2.24 -14.69 -2.62
C VAL A 268 -2.88 -15.78 -1.80
N LYS A 269 -4.01 -16.34 -2.26
CA LYS A 269 -4.70 -17.42 -1.56
C LYS A 269 -3.83 -18.67 -1.53
N GLY A 270 -3.33 -19.11 -2.69
CA GLY A 270 -2.48 -20.29 -2.77
C GLY A 270 -1.19 -20.16 -1.95
N HIS A 271 -0.58 -18.96 -1.94
CA HIS A 271 0.58 -18.72 -1.07
C HIS A 271 0.22 -18.71 0.41
N TYR A 272 -0.85 -17.99 0.80
CA TYR A 272 -1.32 -17.91 2.17
C TYR A 272 -1.63 -19.28 2.77
N GLU A 273 -2.28 -20.17 2.01
CA GLU A 273 -2.62 -21.54 2.44
C GLU A 273 -1.36 -22.35 2.79
N GLY A 274 -0.28 -22.16 2.04
CA GLY A 274 1.03 -22.80 2.25
C GLY A 274 1.89 -22.19 3.37
N LEU A 275 1.47 -21.07 3.98
CA LEU A 275 2.20 -20.46 5.09
C LEU A 275 2.01 -21.26 6.41
N GLY A 276 3.05 -21.26 7.24
CA GLY A 276 2.95 -21.70 8.64
C GLY A 276 2.13 -20.73 9.50
N ASP A 277 1.68 -21.18 10.67
CA ASP A 277 0.70 -20.46 11.49
C ASP A 277 1.15 -19.06 11.93
N VAL A 278 2.42 -18.91 12.29
CA VAL A 278 3.00 -17.60 12.65
C VAL A 278 2.89 -16.62 11.48
N SER A 279 3.32 -17.05 10.28
CA SER A 279 3.27 -16.22 9.07
C SER A 279 1.85 -15.94 8.59
N LYS A 280 0.90 -16.87 8.82
CA LYS A 280 -0.54 -16.62 8.62
C LYS A 280 -1.04 -15.52 9.56
N GLY A 281 -0.66 -15.58 10.83
CA GLY A 281 -0.95 -14.54 11.83
C GLY A 281 -0.41 -13.17 11.44
N ASP A 282 0.86 -13.09 11.06
CA ASP A 282 1.52 -11.85 10.62
C ASP A 282 0.85 -11.27 9.36
N THR A 283 0.52 -12.14 8.40
CA THR A 283 -0.17 -11.75 7.16
C THR A 283 -1.57 -11.21 7.46
N ARG A 284 -2.32 -11.87 8.34
CA ARG A 284 -3.63 -11.37 8.78
C ARG A 284 -3.49 -9.99 9.42
N GLN A 285 -2.53 -9.82 10.32
CA GLN A 285 -2.30 -8.53 10.98
C GLN A 285 -1.93 -7.45 9.95
N ALA A 286 -1.12 -7.78 8.94
CA ALA A 286 -0.78 -6.86 7.86
C ALA A 286 -2.02 -6.45 7.03
N LEU A 287 -2.93 -7.39 6.74
CA LEU A 287 -4.22 -7.11 6.09
C LEU A 287 -5.11 -6.21 6.96
N THR A 288 -5.22 -6.48 8.26
CA THR A 288 -5.92 -5.59 9.21
C THR A 288 -5.31 -4.19 9.18
N ASN A 289 -3.98 -4.05 9.14
CA ASN A 289 -3.34 -2.73 9.10
C ASN A 289 -3.61 -1.96 7.79
N ILE A 290 -3.88 -2.66 6.68
CA ILE A 290 -4.28 -2.04 5.40
C ILE A 290 -5.72 -1.54 5.47
N PHE A 291 -6.65 -2.35 6.01
CA PHE A 291 -8.09 -2.08 5.94
C PHE A 291 -8.68 -1.42 7.21
N LEU A 292 -7.95 -1.46 8.32
CA LEU A 292 -8.27 -0.80 9.58
C LEU A 292 -6.99 -0.12 10.10
N PRO A 293 -6.49 0.91 9.40
CA PRO A 293 -5.29 1.61 9.81
C PRO A 293 -5.50 2.25 11.19
N ARG A 294 -4.59 1.96 12.13
CA ARG A 294 -4.58 2.54 13.48
C ARG A 294 -3.19 3.13 13.78
N LYS A 295 -3.15 4.13 14.65
CA LYS A 295 -1.91 4.82 15.04
C LYS A 295 -0.93 3.88 15.75
N ASP A 296 -1.44 3.10 16.70
CA ASP A 296 -0.67 2.17 17.53
C ASP A 296 -0.86 0.70 17.11
N ALA A 297 -1.14 0.47 15.82
CA ALA A 297 -1.34 -0.88 15.31
C ALA A 297 -0.09 -1.74 15.55
N PRO A 298 -0.24 -2.98 16.05
CA PRO A 298 0.88 -3.90 16.11
C PRO A 298 1.46 -4.13 14.71
N ARG A 299 2.77 -4.36 14.65
CA ARG A 299 3.47 -4.58 13.38
C ARG A 299 3.03 -5.92 12.80
N GLY A 300 2.27 -5.86 11.71
CA GLY A 300 2.05 -6.99 10.80
C GLY A 300 3.01 -6.89 9.62
N ALA A 301 3.47 -8.03 9.10
CA ALA A 301 4.32 -8.10 7.94
C ALA A 301 3.77 -9.11 6.93
N PHE A 302 3.81 -8.75 5.65
CA PHE A 302 3.63 -9.72 4.59
C PHE A 302 4.90 -10.54 4.40
N ASP A 303 4.73 -11.83 4.10
CA ASP A 303 5.81 -12.61 3.51
C ASP A 303 6.23 -11.98 2.16
N TRP A 304 7.51 -12.12 1.83
CA TRP A 304 8.13 -11.48 0.67
C TRP A 304 7.44 -11.80 -0.65
N LYS A 305 6.84 -12.99 -0.80
CA LYS A 305 6.15 -13.34 -2.04
C LYS A 305 4.99 -12.40 -2.40
N PHE A 306 4.37 -11.74 -1.42
CA PHE A 306 3.32 -10.75 -1.71
C PHE A 306 3.85 -9.54 -2.49
N GLU A 307 5.11 -9.15 -2.26
CA GLU A 307 5.80 -8.10 -3.00
C GLU A 307 6.31 -8.60 -4.36
N ASP A 308 6.75 -9.86 -4.45
CA ASP A 308 7.15 -10.50 -5.71
C ASP A 308 5.98 -10.69 -6.68
N PHE A 309 4.82 -11.12 -6.18
CA PHE A 309 3.58 -11.11 -6.97
C PHE A 309 3.19 -9.70 -7.42
N GLY A 310 3.79 -8.69 -6.79
CA GLY A 310 3.57 -7.29 -7.07
C GLY A 310 2.15 -6.87 -6.72
N ILE A 311 1.71 -7.21 -5.50
CA ILE A 311 0.34 -6.99 -5.00
C ILE A 311 0.32 -5.89 -3.93
N VAL A 312 1.39 -5.79 -3.15
CA VAL A 312 1.58 -4.74 -2.14
C VAL A 312 2.93 -4.05 -2.34
N TYR A 313 3.01 -2.78 -2.00
CA TYR A 313 4.25 -2.04 -1.85
C TYR A 313 4.38 -1.45 -0.45
N ARG A 314 5.61 -1.22 -0.03
CA ARG A 314 5.93 -0.53 1.21
C ARG A 314 6.21 0.95 0.94
N HIS A 315 5.87 1.77 1.91
CA HIS A 315 6.28 3.17 1.95
C HIS A 315 6.44 3.62 3.40
N LYS A 316 7.25 4.65 3.61
CA LYS A 316 7.56 5.18 4.94
C LYS A 316 6.72 6.42 5.21
N VAL A 317 5.92 6.38 6.28
CA VAL A 317 5.11 7.51 6.76
C VAL A 317 5.51 7.79 8.20
N ASN A 318 5.96 9.01 8.51
CA ASN A 318 6.36 9.42 9.87
C ASN A 318 7.28 8.40 10.57
N SER A 319 8.30 7.92 9.84
CA SER A 319 9.24 6.88 10.27
C SER A 319 8.69 5.44 10.42
N SER A 320 7.38 5.24 10.23
CA SER A 320 6.74 3.93 10.24
C SER A 320 6.59 3.37 8.83
N LEU A 321 6.90 2.08 8.68
CA LEU A 321 6.74 1.35 7.43
C LEU A 321 5.29 0.86 7.31
N ARG A 322 4.62 1.20 6.21
CA ARG A 322 3.23 0.81 5.95
C ARG A 322 3.11 0.14 4.58
N TYR A 323 2.22 -0.85 4.50
CA TYR A 323 1.89 -1.56 3.27
C TYR A 323 0.70 -0.91 2.59
N HIS A 324 0.74 -0.83 1.25
CA HIS A 324 -0.37 -0.39 0.43
C HIS A 324 -0.60 -1.37 -0.72
N PRO A 325 -1.86 -1.67 -1.08
CA PRO A 325 -2.17 -2.41 -2.30
C PRO A 325 -1.63 -1.67 -3.54
N ILE A 326 -1.09 -2.42 -4.50
CA ILE A 326 -0.44 -1.83 -5.67
C ILE A 326 -1.43 -1.20 -6.65
N THR A 327 -2.66 -1.73 -6.75
CA THR A 327 -3.74 -1.32 -7.65
C THR A 327 -5.11 -1.59 -7.01
N PRO A 328 -6.22 -1.04 -7.54
CA PRO A 328 -7.56 -1.38 -7.09
C PRO A 328 -7.89 -2.89 -7.19
N ALA A 329 -7.42 -3.56 -8.24
CA ALA A 329 -7.57 -5.01 -8.40
C ALA A 329 -6.86 -5.78 -7.28
N ALA A 330 -5.61 -5.41 -6.96
CA ALA A 330 -4.87 -5.99 -5.85
C ALA A 330 -5.55 -5.74 -4.49
N ARG A 331 -6.10 -4.53 -4.28
CA ARG A 331 -6.87 -4.20 -3.07
C ARG A 331 -8.07 -5.12 -2.91
N LYS A 332 -8.84 -5.33 -3.98
CA LYS A 332 -10.02 -6.20 -3.99
C LYS A 332 -9.65 -7.65 -3.70
N ALA A 333 -8.59 -8.16 -4.33
CA ALA A 333 -8.06 -9.49 -4.07
C ALA A 333 -7.63 -9.69 -2.60
N LEU A 334 -6.90 -8.72 -2.03
CA LEU A 334 -6.48 -8.77 -0.61
C LEU A 334 -7.67 -8.68 0.35
N LEU A 335 -8.68 -7.87 0.04
CA LEU A 335 -9.89 -7.77 0.85
C LEU A 335 -10.65 -9.09 0.83
N ARG A 336 -10.79 -9.71 -0.35
CA ARG A 336 -11.38 -11.04 -0.51
C ARG A 336 -10.57 -12.12 0.24
N LEU A 337 -9.24 -12.06 0.23
CA LEU A 337 -8.43 -12.95 1.07
C LEU A 337 -8.75 -12.73 2.56
N TYR A 338 -8.74 -11.47 3.01
CA TYR A 338 -9.04 -11.12 4.40
C TYR A 338 -10.43 -11.61 4.86
N THR A 339 -11.44 -11.59 3.98
CA THR A 339 -12.77 -12.13 4.31
C THR A 339 -12.76 -13.65 4.45
N THR A 340 -11.91 -14.37 3.72
CA THR A 340 -11.82 -15.84 3.85
C THR A 340 -11.04 -16.32 5.08
N ILE A 341 -10.20 -15.46 5.66
CA ILE A 341 -9.39 -15.83 6.83
C ILE A 341 -10.27 -15.91 8.09
N PRO A 342 -10.26 -17.01 8.86
CA PRO A 342 -11.02 -17.10 10.11
C PRO A 342 -10.52 -16.07 11.13
N LEU A 343 -11.39 -15.67 12.05
CA LEU A 343 -10.96 -14.84 13.17
C LEU A 343 -9.90 -15.58 14.01
N PRO A 344 -8.90 -14.87 14.56
CA PRO A 344 -7.88 -15.47 15.42
C PRO A 344 -8.53 -16.27 16.56
N GLU A 345 -7.89 -17.36 16.98
CA GLU A 345 -8.40 -18.16 18.10
C GLU A 345 -8.54 -17.34 19.38
N ALA A 346 -7.60 -16.44 19.65
CA ALA A 346 -7.68 -15.49 20.76
C ALA A 346 -8.98 -14.67 20.72
N TYR A 347 -9.41 -14.22 19.53
CA TYR A 347 -10.64 -13.43 19.38
C TYR A 347 -11.85 -14.28 19.68
N ARG A 348 -11.88 -15.52 19.17
CA ARG A 348 -12.96 -16.48 19.43
C ARG A 348 -13.08 -16.81 20.92
N ASN A 349 -11.95 -17.03 21.58
CA ASN A 349 -11.90 -17.26 23.03
C ASN A 349 -12.38 -16.03 23.82
N ASN A 350 -11.97 -14.83 23.42
CA ASN A 350 -12.39 -13.57 24.04
C ASN A 350 -13.87 -13.24 23.78
N MET A 351 -14.41 -13.60 22.61
CA MET A 351 -15.85 -13.50 22.30
C MET A 351 -16.69 -14.39 23.22
N THR A 352 -16.27 -15.63 23.44
CA THR A 352 -16.95 -16.56 24.36
C THR A 352 -16.96 -16.04 25.79
N ARG A 353 -15.84 -15.43 26.21
CA ARG A 353 -15.68 -14.81 27.54
C ARG A 353 -16.25 -13.39 27.64
N ASN A 354 -16.79 -12.83 26.55
CA ASN A 354 -17.27 -11.45 26.45
C ASN A 354 -16.24 -10.41 26.93
N CYS A 355 -14.97 -10.60 26.55
CA CYS A 355 -13.84 -9.78 27.00
C CYS A 355 -12.97 -9.29 25.82
N LEU A 356 -13.60 -9.01 24.68
CA LEU A 356 -12.91 -8.40 23.55
C LEU A 356 -12.38 -7.02 23.92
N SER A 357 -11.12 -6.77 23.60
CA SER A 357 -10.56 -5.42 23.60
C SER A 357 -11.20 -4.56 22.50
N PRO A 358 -11.10 -3.22 22.56
CA PRO A 358 -11.71 -2.34 21.56
C PRO A 358 -11.24 -2.67 20.14
N THR A 359 -9.94 -2.97 20.01
CA THR A 359 -9.29 -3.30 18.76
C THR A 359 -9.74 -4.64 18.18
N GLU A 360 -9.98 -5.64 19.03
CA GLU A 360 -10.46 -6.95 18.59
C GLU A 360 -11.94 -6.88 18.18
N PHE A 361 -12.75 -6.12 18.93
CA PHE A 361 -14.16 -5.91 18.64
C PHE A 361 -14.36 -5.24 17.28
N GLU A 362 -13.65 -4.15 17.01
CA GLU A 362 -13.72 -3.45 15.73
C GLU A 362 -13.22 -4.31 14.56
N ASP A 363 -12.10 -5.04 14.71
CA ASP A 363 -11.58 -5.91 13.65
C ASP A 363 -12.56 -7.05 13.33
N ALA A 364 -13.14 -7.66 14.37
CA ALA A 364 -14.14 -8.70 14.20
C ALA A 364 -15.42 -8.17 13.52
N LEU A 365 -15.92 -7.02 13.96
CA LEU A 365 -17.11 -6.40 13.38
C LEU A 365 -16.89 -6.04 11.91
N PHE A 366 -15.76 -5.40 11.61
CA PHE A 366 -15.38 -5.02 10.26
C PHE A 366 -15.32 -6.23 9.33
N GLN A 367 -14.67 -7.33 9.75
CA GLN A 367 -14.58 -8.53 8.93
C GLN A 367 -15.97 -9.07 8.55
N GLN A 368 -16.95 -8.95 9.44
CA GLN A 368 -18.31 -9.40 9.16
C GLN A 368 -19.06 -8.45 8.23
N PHE A 369 -18.87 -7.14 8.36
CA PHE A 369 -19.44 -6.16 7.42
C PHE A 369 -19.05 -6.45 5.97
N ILE A 370 -17.79 -6.75 5.72
CA ILE A 370 -17.28 -6.97 4.35
C ILE A 370 -17.51 -8.41 3.83
N ARG A 371 -17.94 -9.35 4.69
CA ARG A 371 -18.30 -10.72 4.30
C ARG A 371 -19.72 -10.82 3.75
N GLY A 372 -20.64 -10.05 4.31
CA GLY A 372 -22.07 -10.10 3.95
C GLY A 372 -22.42 -9.13 2.82
N SER A 373 -23.32 -9.54 1.94
CA SER A 373 -23.93 -8.66 0.93
C SER A 373 -25.09 -7.83 1.52
N SER A 374 -25.74 -8.32 2.57
CA SER A 374 -26.78 -7.60 3.32
C SER A 374 -26.84 -8.14 4.76
N ILE A 375 -26.79 -7.25 5.75
CA ILE A 375 -26.88 -7.59 7.17
C ILE A 375 -28.10 -6.87 7.74
N VAL A 376 -29.04 -7.62 8.30
CA VAL A 376 -30.20 -7.07 9.00
C VAL A 376 -29.95 -7.20 10.50
N LEU A 377 -29.90 -6.06 11.20
CA LEU A 377 -29.70 -6.00 12.64
C LEU A 377 -30.91 -5.35 13.30
N LYS A 378 -31.37 -5.94 14.39
CA LYS A 378 -32.35 -5.30 15.27
C LYS A 378 -31.68 -4.17 16.02
N THR A 379 -32.25 -2.99 15.88
CA THR A 379 -31.81 -1.78 16.58
C THR A 379 -32.88 -1.34 17.56
N THR A 380 -32.48 -0.60 18.59
CA THR A 380 -33.37 0.05 19.56
C THR A 380 -33.04 1.53 19.65
N ASP A 381 -33.79 2.32 20.40
CA ASP A 381 -33.26 3.58 20.91
C ASP A 381 -32.18 3.33 21.98
N LEU A 382 -31.50 4.38 22.42
CA LEU A 382 -30.46 4.28 23.45
C LEU A 382 -30.95 3.69 24.79
N ALA A 383 -32.26 3.62 25.05
CA ALA A 383 -32.85 3.02 26.24
C ALA A 383 -33.36 1.59 26.05
N GLY A 384 -33.06 0.97 24.89
CA GLY A 384 -33.47 -0.41 24.59
C GLY A 384 -34.91 -0.55 24.12
N ASN A 385 -35.60 0.56 23.80
CA ASN A 385 -37.00 0.55 23.37
C ASN A 385 -37.11 0.78 21.85
N LYS A 386 -38.34 0.82 21.33
CA LYS A 386 -38.65 1.13 19.92
C LYS A 386 -37.81 0.30 18.93
N PRO A 387 -37.96 -1.03 18.94
CA PRO A 387 -37.21 -1.90 18.05
C PRO A 387 -37.50 -1.56 16.58
N LEU A 388 -36.45 -1.54 15.76
CA LEU A 388 -36.52 -1.33 14.31
C LEU A 388 -35.37 -2.10 13.65
N ASP A 389 -35.64 -2.72 12.53
CA ASP A 389 -34.61 -3.37 11.74
C ASP A 389 -33.83 -2.33 10.92
N VAL A 390 -32.50 -2.41 10.98
CA VAL A 390 -31.62 -1.66 10.08
C VAL A 390 -30.96 -2.66 9.13
N CYS A 391 -31.12 -2.39 7.84
CA CYS A 391 -30.51 -3.16 6.77
C CYS A 391 -29.23 -2.47 6.29
N LEU A 392 -28.10 -3.14 6.45
CA LEU A 392 -26.78 -2.70 5.98
C LEU A 392 -26.45 -3.46 4.70
N ASN A 393 -26.69 -2.82 3.55
CA ASN A 393 -26.40 -3.38 2.23
C ASN A 393 -24.98 -2.98 1.81
N ILE A 394 -24.02 -3.87 2.02
CA ILE A 394 -22.61 -3.60 1.79
C ILE A 394 -22.17 -4.32 0.51
N SER A 395 -21.81 -3.55 -0.50
CA SER A 395 -21.35 -4.03 -1.81
C SER A 395 -19.88 -3.74 -2.08
N GLY A 396 -19.24 -2.93 -1.22
CA GLY A 396 -17.85 -2.55 -1.38
C GLY A 396 -17.27 -1.93 -0.12
N TYR A 397 -15.99 -1.58 -0.21
CA TYR A 397 -15.25 -0.98 0.90
C TYR A 397 -14.24 0.04 0.39
N GLU A 398 -14.23 1.23 0.97
CA GLU A 398 -13.19 2.24 0.75
C GLU A 398 -12.65 2.83 2.06
N LEU A 399 -11.43 3.38 1.97
CA LEU A 399 -10.83 4.16 3.04
C LEU A 399 -11.13 5.62 2.69
N MET A 400 -11.59 6.40 3.67
CA MET A 400 -11.83 7.81 3.44
C MET A 400 -10.54 8.52 3.01
N GLN A 401 -10.65 9.40 2.02
CA GLN A 401 -9.57 10.24 1.49
C GLN A 401 -9.82 11.71 1.87
N LYS A 402 -8.79 12.55 1.79
CA LYS A 402 -8.91 14.00 1.94
C LYS A 402 -8.42 14.70 0.66
N PRO A 403 -9.31 15.36 -0.11
CA PRO A 403 -10.77 15.38 0.05
C PRO A 403 -11.40 13.99 -0.20
N PRO A 404 -12.63 13.73 0.26
CA PRO A 404 -13.35 12.49 -0.04
C PRO A 404 -13.52 12.29 -1.55
N ARG A 405 -13.54 11.03 -1.98
CA ARG A 405 -13.73 10.68 -3.38
C ARG A 405 -15.22 10.75 -3.74
N MET A 406 -15.53 11.33 -4.90
CA MET A 406 -16.87 11.30 -5.47
C MET A 406 -17.24 9.87 -5.91
N LEU A 407 -18.26 9.29 -5.28
CA LEU A 407 -18.80 7.96 -5.58
C LEU A 407 -20.20 8.03 -6.23
N GLY A 408 -20.93 9.13 -6.02
CA GLY A 408 -22.29 9.31 -6.52
C GLY A 408 -23.29 8.28 -5.96
N ALA A 409 -24.48 8.19 -6.57
CA ALA A 409 -25.54 7.31 -6.08
C ALA A 409 -25.16 5.82 -6.03
N LYS A 410 -24.29 5.37 -6.94
CA LYS A 410 -23.77 3.98 -6.96
C LYS A 410 -22.88 3.67 -5.74
N GLY A 411 -22.37 4.70 -5.07
CA GLY A 411 -21.54 4.59 -3.87
C GLY A 411 -22.27 4.34 -2.56
N MET A 412 -23.61 4.36 -2.54
CA MET A 412 -24.38 4.24 -1.29
C MET A 412 -24.20 2.90 -0.56
N GLY A 413 -23.82 1.83 -1.28
CA GLY A 413 -23.51 0.52 -0.71
C GLY A 413 -22.03 0.32 -0.34
N ILE A 414 -21.18 1.32 -0.52
CA ILE A 414 -19.75 1.21 -0.19
C ILE A 414 -19.56 1.59 1.28
N LEU A 415 -19.04 0.66 2.08
CA LEU A 415 -18.66 0.93 3.47
C LEU A 415 -17.36 1.76 3.48
N ILE A 416 -17.43 2.96 4.05
CA ILE A 416 -16.29 3.85 4.19
C ILE A 416 -15.76 3.76 5.61
N ARG A 417 -14.46 3.50 5.76
CA ARG A 417 -13.75 3.65 7.03
C ARG A 417 -13.29 5.11 7.19
N GLY A 418 -13.67 5.76 8.30
CA GLY A 418 -13.18 7.08 8.68
C GLY A 418 -11.65 7.12 8.85
N TYR A 419 -11.05 8.30 8.69
CA TYR A 419 -9.59 8.52 8.84
C TYR A 419 -9.25 9.28 10.14
N GLU A 420 -7.96 9.37 10.48
CA GLU A 420 -7.44 10.15 11.62
C GLU A 420 -7.78 11.65 11.42
N GLY A 421 -8.75 12.17 12.20
CA GLY A 421 -9.38 13.49 12.01
C GLY A 421 -10.92 13.45 11.83
N TYR A 422 -11.46 12.27 11.51
CA TYR A 422 -12.90 11.97 11.44
C TYR A 422 -13.35 11.06 12.60
N GLU A 423 -12.79 11.29 13.80
CA GLU A 423 -12.86 10.37 14.96
C GLU A 423 -14.27 10.17 15.55
N ARG A 424 -15.27 10.88 15.01
CA ARG A 424 -16.66 10.82 15.47
C ARG A 424 -17.37 9.59 14.90
N PHE A 425 -16.93 9.04 13.77
CA PHE A 425 -17.56 7.88 13.17
C PHE A 425 -16.51 6.90 12.65
N ASP A 426 -16.64 5.64 13.07
CA ASP A 426 -15.77 4.54 12.68
C ASP A 426 -16.04 4.09 11.24
N PHE A 427 -17.32 4.08 10.85
CA PHE A 427 -17.76 3.70 9.51
C PHE A 427 -18.90 4.57 9.00
N ILE A 428 -19.00 4.70 7.68
CA ILE A 428 -20.12 5.36 7.00
C ILE A 428 -20.60 4.48 5.86
N LEU A 429 -21.92 4.30 5.74
CA LEU A 429 -22.58 3.55 4.68
C LEU A 429 -23.75 4.38 4.14
N GLY A 430 -23.54 5.06 3.01
CA GLY A 430 -24.51 6.00 2.47
C GLY A 430 -24.79 7.13 3.47
N TYR A 431 -26.05 7.24 3.90
CA TYR A 431 -26.48 8.20 4.91
C TYR A 431 -26.52 7.61 6.35
N THR A 432 -25.96 6.42 6.56
CA THR A 432 -25.83 5.78 7.87
C THR A 432 -24.42 5.96 8.41
N PHE A 433 -24.29 6.68 9.52
CA PHE A 433 -23.02 6.96 10.20
C PHE A 433 -22.92 6.10 11.46
N ILE A 434 -21.83 5.36 11.60
CA ILE A 434 -21.70 4.27 12.57
C ILE A 434 -20.55 4.57 13.54
N GLN A 435 -20.87 4.57 14.84
CA GLN A 435 -19.91 4.54 15.94
C GLN A 435 -19.83 3.13 16.53
N VAL A 436 -18.62 2.68 16.85
CA VAL A 436 -18.33 1.34 17.37
C VAL A 436 -17.48 1.46 18.60
N SER A 437 -17.96 0.95 19.73
CA SER A 437 -17.18 1.01 20.98
C SER A 437 -17.62 -0.05 21.96
N ILE A 438 -16.68 -0.49 22.80
CA ILE A 438 -16.98 -1.43 23.90
C ILE A 438 -17.43 -0.76 25.20
N SER A 439 -17.43 0.58 25.22
CA SER A 439 -17.88 1.38 26.36
C SER A 439 -19.37 1.74 26.21
N SER A 440 -20.03 2.16 27.28
CA SER A 440 -21.34 2.80 27.14
C SER A 440 -21.32 4.04 26.23
N PHE A 441 -22.42 4.32 25.52
CA PHE A 441 -22.55 5.53 24.69
C PHE A 441 -22.23 6.81 25.48
N THR A 442 -22.72 6.90 26.72
CA THR A 442 -22.45 8.05 27.61
C THR A 442 -20.96 8.29 27.83
N ARG A 443 -20.15 7.24 27.93
CA ARG A 443 -18.70 7.34 28.12
C ARG A 443 -17.99 7.59 26.79
N HIS A 444 -18.44 6.94 25.73
CA HIS A 444 -17.82 7.03 24.42
C HIS A 444 -18.07 8.37 23.73
N ASN A 445 -19.30 8.90 23.77
CA ASN A 445 -19.69 10.18 23.16
C ASN A 445 -19.14 11.36 23.99
N SER A 446 -17.82 11.52 23.96
CA SER A 446 -17.07 12.60 24.61
C SER A 446 -15.77 12.86 23.85
N GLY A 447 -15.19 14.05 24.06
CA GLY A 447 -13.93 14.43 23.41
C GLY A 447 -14.05 14.36 21.88
N SER A 448 -13.13 13.66 21.22
CA SER A 448 -13.11 13.55 19.76
C SER A 448 -14.20 12.65 19.18
N ALA A 449 -14.82 11.79 19.97
CA ALA A 449 -15.94 10.94 19.56
C ALA A 449 -17.32 11.58 19.84
N ASP A 450 -17.38 12.81 20.36
CA ASP A 450 -18.65 13.51 20.56
C ASP A 450 -19.31 13.86 19.22
N ILE A 451 -20.52 13.34 19.01
CA ILE A 451 -21.32 13.55 17.80
C ILE A 451 -21.66 15.02 17.61
N ASP A 452 -21.81 15.83 18.67
CA ASP A 452 -22.11 17.26 18.54
C ASP A 452 -21.10 17.96 17.63
N ASN A 453 -19.81 17.60 17.77
CA ASN A 453 -18.72 18.15 16.97
C ASN A 453 -18.87 17.89 15.46
N ALA A 454 -19.59 16.85 15.05
CA ALA A 454 -19.79 16.55 13.63
C ALA A 454 -20.80 17.50 12.95
N PHE A 455 -21.61 18.19 13.74
CA PHE A 455 -22.60 19.17 13.28
C PHE A 455 -22.14 20.63 13.46
N GLU A 456 -21.03 20.84 14.17
CA GLU A 456 -20.45 22.17 14.38
C GLU A 456 -19.90 22.76 13.08
N ARG A 457 -20.12 24.06 12.91
CA ARG A 457 -19.58 24.86 11.81
C ARG A 457 -18.59 25.85 12.40
N GLU A 458 -17.46 26.06 11.73
CA GLU A 458 -16.48 27.07 12.17
C GLU A 458 -17.05 28.51 12.03
N ASP A 459 -17.91 28.73 11.04
CA ASP A 459 -18.63 29.99 10.76
C ASP A 459 -20.00 29.68 10.13
N VAL A 460 -20.89 30.68 10.05
CA VAL A 460 -22.26 30.60 9.49
C VAL A 460 -22.27 30.03 8.07
N ASP A 461 -21.27 30.37 7.26
CA ASP A 461 -21.14 29.91 5.87
C ASP A 461 -20.27 28.66 5.71
N ALA A 462 -19.63 28.19 6.79
CA ALA A 462 -18.79 27.00 6.75
C ALA A 462 -19.64 25.72 6.74
N LYS A 463 -19.13 24.67 6.11
CA LYS A 463 -19.74 23.34 6.18
C LYS A 463 -19.32 22.64 7.45
N ASN A 464 -20.23 21.88 8.05
CA ASN A 464 -19.84 20.93 9.07
C ASN A 464 -19.26 19.65 8.45
N GLN A 465 -18.69 18.82 9.30
CA GLN A 465 -18.02 17.58 8.89
C GLN A 465 -18.94 16.65 8.06
N ILE A 466 -20.21 16.50 8.45
CA ILE A 466 -21.17 15.65 7.73
C ILE A 466 -21.46 16.22 6.33
N GLU A 467 -21.68 17.54 6.23
CA GLU A 467 -21.93 18.25 4.97
C GLU A 467 -20.74 18.13 4.02
N GLU A 468 -19.51 18.34 4.51
CA GLU A 468 -18.28 18.20 3.72
C GLU A 468 -18.16 16.81 3.10
N TYR A 469 -18.42 15.77 3.90
CA TYR A 469 -18.34 14.39 3.43
C TYR A 469 -19.42 14.08 2.40
N LEU A 470 -20.69 14.40 2.69
CA LEU A 470 -21.81 14.04 1.82
C LEU A 470 -21.74 14.76 0.47
N ASP A 471 -21.36 16.04 0.47
CA ASP A 471 -21.17 16.82 -0.77
C ASP A 471 -20.04 16.25 -1.61
N ALA A 472 -18.88 16.00 -1.00
CA ALA A 472 -17.72 15.48 -1.71
C ALA A 472 -17.95 14.06 -2.26
N THR A 473 -18.71 13.24 -1.53
CA THR A 473 -18.89 11.81 -1.85
C THR A 473 -20.07 11.56 -2.78
N TYR A 474 -21.19 12.24 -2.58
CA TYR A 474 -22.46 11.96 -3.28
C TYR A 474 -22.96 13.10 -4.16
N GLY A 475 -22.26 14.25 -4.16
CA GLY A 475 -22.62 15.43 -4.93
C GLY A 475 -23.92 16.09 -4.46
N GLY A 476 -24.21 17.27 -5.00
CA GLY A 476 -25.30 18.12 -4.54
C GLY A 476 -24.89 18.99 -3.35
N VAL A 477 -25.87 19.65 -2.74
CA VAL A 477 -25.66 20.51 -1.56
C VAL A 477 -26.42 19.91 -0.38
N HIS A 478 -25.69 19.38 0.59
CA HIS A 478 -26.26 18.85 1.82
C HIS A 478 -26.26 19.92 2.91
N LYS A 479 -27.29 19.88 3.75
CA LYS A 479 -27.33 20.62 5.02
C LYS A 479 -27.66 19.65 6.13
N ALA A 480 -26.81 19.59 7.15
CA ALA A 480 -26.98 18.78 8.34
C ALA A 480 -27.09 19.69 9.56
N ASN A 481 -28.25 19.74 10.20
CA ASN A 481 -28.50 20.55 11.38
C ASN A 481 -28.83 19.67 12.58
N MET A 482 -28.33 20.08 13.74
CA MET A 482 -28.76 19.53 15.02
C MET A 482 -29.66 20.54 15.73
N ILE A 483 -30.97 20.29 15.71
CA ILE A 483 -31.95 21.15 16.37
C ILE A 483 -31.96 20.82 17.86
N LYS A 484 -31.59 21.81 18.68
CA LYS A 484 -31.58 21.70 20.15
C LYS A 484 -32.87 22.31 20.71
N THR A 485 -33.76 21.47 21.24
CA THR A 485 -35.00 21.90 21.89
C THR A 485 -34.85 21.79 23.40
N ALA A 486 -35.02 22.91 24.11
CA ALA A 486 -34.94 22.93 25.58
C ALA A 486 -36.09 22.13 26.20
N ARG A 487 -35.77 21.37 27.26
CA ARG A 487 -36.70 20.69 28.16
C ARG A 487 -36.65 21.33 29.55
N ALA A 488 -37.61 20.96 30.40
CA ALA A 488 -37.59 21.30 31.81
C ALA A 488 -36.26 20.87 32.48
N LYS A 489 -35.80 21.64 33.48
CA LYS A 489 -34.57 21.39 34.25
C LYS A 489 -33.26 21.49 33.45
N GLY A 490 -33.19 22.33 32.41
CA GLY A 490 -31.95 22.61 31.68
C GLY A 490 -31.44 21.45 30.80
N GLN A 491 -32.29 20.47 30.53
CA GLN A 491 -32.00 19.39 29.59
C GLN A 491 -32.35 19.82 28.17
N TYR A 492 -31.73 19.20 27.17
CA TYR A 492 -32.02 19.44 25.77
C TYR A 492 -32.37 18.14 25.08
N THR A 493 -33.21 18.22 24.05
CA THR A 493 -33.36 17.16 23.04
C THR A 493 -32.73 17.63 21.76
N LYS A 494 -31.96 16.75 21.15
CA LYS A 494 -31.26 16.96 19.89
C LYS A 494 -31.96 16.14 18.82
N LYS A 495 -32.38 16.81 17.75
CA LYS A 495 -32.97 16.21 16.56
C LYS A 495 -32.04 16.44 15.37
N PHE A 496 -31.83 15.43 14.55
CA PHE A 496 -31.00 15.54 13.35
C PHE A 496 -31.89 15.84 12.15
N GLU A 497 -31.62 16.94 11.45
CA GLU A 497 -32.29 17.27 10.20
C GLU A 497 -31.24 17.39 9.10
N VAL A 498 -31.25 16.41 8.20
CA VAL A 498 -30.34 16.36 7.07
C VAL A 498 -31.14 16.41 5.77
N THR A 499 -30.72 17.31 4.89
CA THR A 499 -31.34 17.53 3.58
C THR A 499 -30.29 17.46 2.48
N LYS A 500 -30.71 17.09 1.27
CA LYS A 500 -29.95 17.19 0.04
C LYS A 500 -30.75 18.05 -0.93
N ASP A 501 -30.15 19.14 -1.40
CA ASP A 501 -30.77 20.09 -2.33
C ASP A 501 -32.14 20.61 -1.83
N GLY A 502 -32.29 20.72 -0.50
CA GLY A 502 -33.52 21.14 0.18
C GLY A 502 -34.48 20.00 0.56
N GLU A 503 -34.30 18.80 0.02
CA GLU A 503 -35.16 17.64 0.28
C GLU A 503 -34.64 16.79 1.45
N PRO A 504 -35.49 16.35 2.40
CA PRO A 504 -35.08 15.48 3.49
C PRO A 504 -34.50 14.14 3.01
N ILE A 505 -33.45 13.67 3.68
CA ILE A 505 -32.85 12.34 3.41
C ILE A 505 -32.95 11.43 4.63
N ASP A 506 -32.95 10.11 4.41
CA ASP A 506 -32.98 9.08 5.46
C ASP A 506 -31.62 8.94 6.17
N PHE A 507 -31.26 9.97 6.92
CA PHE A 507 -30.02 10.06 7.69
C PHE A 507 -30.15 9.33 9.03
N LYS A 508 -29.14 8.51 9.37
CA LYS A 508 -29.13 7.71 10.60
C LYS A 508 -27.77 7.77 11.27
N ILE A 509 -27.78 7.86 12.59
CA ILE A 509 -26.62 7.58 13.42
C ILE A 509 -26.88 6.28 14.19
N VAL A 510 -25.93 5.34 14.07
CA VAL A 510 -26.00 4.02 14.68
C VAL A 510 -24.82 3.85 15.64
N TYR A 511 -25.12 3.53 16.89
CA TYR A 511 -24.16 3.15 17.90
C TYR A 511 -24.15 1.63 18.10
N MET A 512 -23.02 1.00 17.79
CA MET A 512 -22.81 -0.44 17.98
C MET A 512 -21.96 -0.68 19.23
N HIS A 513 -22.60 -1.22 20.27
CA HIS A 513 -22.00 -1.40 21.58
C HIS A 513 -21.42 -2.81 21.73
N GLY A 514 -20.10 -2.88 21.84
CA GLY A 514 -19.39 -4.07 22.30
C GLY A 514 -19.44 -4.17 23.82
N ARG A 515 -19.48 -5.37 24.39
CA ARG A 515 -19.58 -5.50 25.84
C ARG A 515 -18.19 -5.45 26.50
N ASN A 516 -17.95 -4.49 27.40
CA ASN A 516 -16.83 -4.55 28.35
C ASN A 516 -17.08 -3.87 29.71
N ASP A 517 -18.19 -3.16 29.91
CA ASP A 517 -18.52 -2.56 31.21
C ASP A 517 -19.23 -3.58 32.13
N LYS A 518 -18.67 -3.83 33.33
CA LYS A 518 -19.24 -4.73 34.35
C LYS A 518 -20.63 -4.31 34.86
N SER A 519 -21.05 -3.07 34.60
CA SER A 519 -22.37 -2.54 34.97
C SER A 519 -23.38 -2.79 33.83
N ASN A 520 -24.15 -3.85 33.98
CA ASN A 520 -25.11 -4.45 33.04
C ASN A 520 -26.32 -3.57 32.61
N SER A 521 -26.19 -2.26 32.40
CA SER A 521 -27.27 -1.48 31.77
C SER A 521 -26.97 -1.22 30.30
N PRO A 522 -27.54 -2.01 29.35
CA PRO A 522 -27.54 -1.66 27.93
C PRO A 522 -28.34 -0.37 27.65
N ASN A 523 -29.04 0.15 28.65
CA ASN A 523 -29.96 1.27 28.52
C ASN A 523 -29.27 2.55 29.01
N HIS A 524 -28.99 3.45 28.07
CA HIS A 524 -28.56 4.81 28.32
C HIS A 524 -29.79 5.72 28.50
N THR A 525 -30.62 5.39 29.51
CA THR A 525 -31.94 6.01 29.76
C THR A 525 -31.90 7.52 29.98
N THR A 526 -30.77 8.06 30.42
CA THR A 526 -30.57 9.51 30.51
C THR A 526 -30.25 10.12 29.15
N LYS A 527 -29.42 9.46 28.34
CA LYS A 527 -29.00 9.94 27.01
C LYS A 527 -30.06 9.76 25.94
N VAL A 528 -31.01 8.84 26.05
CA VAL A 528 -32.13 8.72 25.08
C VAL A 528 -32.99 9.99 25.03
N ASN A 529 -33.07 10.74 26.13
CA ASN A 529 -33.80 12.01 26.18
C ASN A 529 -33.07 13.13 25.43
N GLU A 530 -31.73 13.05 25.45
CA GLU A 530 -30.85 13.97 24.75
C GLU A 530 -30.76 13.63 23.26
N TYR A 531 -30.58 12.35 22.92
CA TYR A 531 -30.43 11.84 21.56
C TYR A 531 -31.46 10.74 21.24
N PRO A 532 -32.75 11.09 21.07
CA PRO A 532 -33.81 10.11 20.85
C PRO A 532 -33.74 9.39 19.50
N GLU A 533 -33.01 9.95 18.53
CA GLU A 533 -32.91 9.43 17.15
C GLU A 533 -31.69 8.52 16.93
N ILE A 534 -30.74 8.46 17.88
CA ILE A 534 -29.62 7.52 17.79
C ILE A 534 -30.15 6.09 17.93
N ARG A 535 -29.80 5.26 16.96
CA ARG A 535 -30.11 3.83 16.97
C ARG A 535 -28.99 3.08 17.68
N HIS A 536 -29.35 2.17 18.58
CA HIS A 536 -28.44 1.36 19.34
C HIS A 536 -28.55 -0.11 18.95
N ILE A 537 -27.40 -0.75 18.73
CA ILE A 537 -27.28 -2.19 18.51
C ILE A 537 -26.52 -2.77 19.69
N CYS A 538 -27.19 -3.64 20.45
CA CYS A 538 -26.59 -4.27 21.61
C CYS A 538 -25.64 -5.40 21.21
N TYR A 539 -24.71 -5.73 22.12
CA TYR A 539 -23.72 -6.78 21.90
C TYR A 539 -24.34 -8.16 21.63
N ASP A 540 -25.49 -8.49 22.23
CA ASP A 540 -26.14 -9.79 22.03
C ASP A 540 -26.68 -9.96 20.60
N GLU A 541 -27.22 -8.89 20.00
CA GLU A 541 -27.60 -8.87 18.58
C GLU A 541 -26.36 -9.01 17.70
N ILE A 542 -25.28 -8.28 17.98
CA ILE A 542 -24.02 -8.37 17.22
C ILE A 542 -23.45 -9.80 17.32
N LYS A 543 -23.41 -10.39 18.51
CA LYS A 543 -22.85 -11.71 18.75
C LYS A 543 -23.64 -12.80 18.02
N SER A 544 -24.96 -12.76 18.10
CA SER A 544 -25.84 -13.74 17.44
C SER A 544 -25.82 -13.59 15.91
N LYS A 545 -25.93 -12.36 15.38
CA LYS A 545 -26.04 -12.12 13.93
C LYS A 545 -24.72 -12.07 13.19
N MET A 546 -23.66 -11.60 13.82
CA MET A 546 -22.39 -11.33 13.15
C MET A 546 -21.29 -12.30 13.56
N PHE A 547 -21.29 -12.80 14.80
CA PHE A 547 -20.24 -13.71 15.26
C PHE A 547 -20.66 -15.18 15.23
N GLY A 548 -21.93 -15.49 14.94
CA GLY A 548 -22.42 -16.86 14.77
C GLY A 548 -22.31 -17.72 16.03
N LEU A 549 -22.24 -17.08 17.20
CA LEU A 549 -22.27 -17.74 18.50
C LEU A 549 -23.70 -17.67 19.02
N ASP A 550 -24.48 -18.72 18.77
CA ASP A 550 -25.76 -18.90 19.43
C ASP A 550 -25.51 -18.95 20.95
N LEU A 551 -26.10 -18.00 21.66
CA LEU A 551 -26.16 -17.98 23.12
C LEU A 551 -27.20 -19.02 23.54
N SER A 552 -26.80 -20.29 23.61
CA SER A 552 -27.54 -21.30 24.38
C SER A 552 -27.14 -21.25 25.85
#